data_AF-A0A511WYY7-F1
#
_entry.id   AF-A0A511WYY7-F1
#
_cell.length_a   1.000
_cell.length_b   1.000
_cell.length_c   1.000
_cell.angle_alpha   90.00
_cell.angle_beta   90.00
_cell.angle_gamma   90.00
#
_symmetry.space_group_name_H-M   'P 1'
#
loop_
_entity.id
_entity.type
_entity.pdbx_description
1 polymer ?
#
loop_
_entity_poly.entity_id
_entity_poly.type
_entity_poly.pdbx_seq_one_letter_code
_entity_poly.pdbx_strand_id
1 'polypeptide(L)' 'MIEISSPTQQDKIIELLTTMTAGDITFTYKEKKGIALYFETNTDDLEEAAKIAKKAIKGEPWGSILYFRSVPHH' A
#
# COMPACT_ATOMS: atom_id res chain seq x y z
N MET A 1 3.16 -10.45 -3.28
CA MET A 1 3.26 -8.96 -3.24
C MET A 1 1.87 -8.40 -3.02
N ILE A 2 1.75 -7.12 -2.69
CA ILE A 2 0.46 -6.42 -2.77
C ILE A 2 0.48 -5.37 -3.88
N GLU A 3 -0.69 -5.08 -4.43
CA GLU A 3 -0.89 -4.01 -5.41
C GLU A 3 -1.75 -2.91 -4.79
N ILE A 4 -1.25 -1.66 -4.85
CA ILE A 4 -2.03 -0.46 -4.58
C ILE A 4 -2.29 0.27 -5.92
N SER A 5 -3.53 0.28 -6.35
CA SER A 5 -3.97 0.99 -7.56
C SER A 5 -4.54 2.36 -7.16
N SER A 6 -3.83 3.44 -7.50
CA SER A 6 -4.26 4.82 -7.22
C SER A 6 -3.90 5.78 -8.37
N PRO A 7 -4.85 6.53 -8.94
CA PRO A 7 -4.58 7.49 -10.01
C PRO A 7 -3.85 8.75 -9.51
N THR A 8 -3.91 9.07 -8.21
CA THR A 8 -3.28 10.25 -7.61
C THR A 8 -2.58 9.90 -6.30
N GLN A 9 -1.77 10.83 -5.77
CA GLN A 9 -1.07 10.69 -4.48
C GLN A 9 -0.17 9.45 -4.38
N GLN A 10 0.35 8.94 -5.51
CA GLN A 10 1.19 7.75 -5.54
C GLN A 10 2.47 7.92 -4.71
N ASP A 11 3.12 9.07 -4.80
CA ASP A 11 4.34 9.36 -4.03
C ASP A 11 4.07 9.33 -2.53
N LYS A 12 2.94 9.87 -2.08
CA LYS A 12 2.53 9.82 -0.66
C LYS A 12 2.21 8.41 -0.19
N ILE A 13 1.63 7.58 -1.05
CA ILE A 13 1.38 6.17 -0.74
C ILE A 13 2.71 5.42 -0.59
N ILE A 14 3.66 5.66 -1.49
CA ILE A 14 5.00 5.05 -1.42
C ILE A 14 5.69 5.48 -0.14
N GLU A 15 5.72 6.78 0.16
CA GLU A 15 6.32 7.32 1.37
C GLU A 15 5.68 6.74 2.63
N LEU A 16 4.34 6.76 2.71
CA LEU A 16 3.62 6.23 3.87
C LEU A 16 3.95 4.76 4.12
N LEU A 17 3.83 3.91 3.10
CA LEU A 17 4.00 2.46 3.28
C LEU A 17 5.45 2.07 3.54
N THR A 18 6.42 2.76 2.94
CA THR A 18 7.85 2.48 3.14
C THR A 18 8.40 3.05 4.46
N THR A 19 7.74 4.04 5.06
CA THR A 19 8.10 4.60 6.37
C THR A 19 7.23 4.05 7.52
N MET A 20 6.24 3.22 7.22
CA MET A 20 5.35 2.64 8.23
C MET A 20 6.11 1.69 9.15
N THR A 21 6.17 2.01 10.45
CA THR A 21 6.77 1.16 11.49
C THR A 21 5.72 0.54 12.42
N ALA A 22 4.47 0.41 11.98
CA ALA A 22 3.36 -0.04 12.81
C ALA A 22 3.14 -1.56 12.68
N GLY A 23 3.64 -2.32 13.67
CA GLY A 23 3.48 -3.78 13.76
C GLY A 23 4.64 -4.58 13.17
N ASP A 24 4.39 -5.84 12.84
CA ASP A 24 5.40 -6.78 12.33
C ASP A 24 5.52 -6.78 10.79
N ILE A 25 4.60 -6.11 10.08
CA ILE A 25 4.56 -6.12 8.61
C ILE A 25 5.30 -4.91 8.04
N THR A 26 6.24 -5.19 7.15
CA THR A 26 7.00 -4.19 6.40
C THR A 26 6.59 -4.18 4.94
N PHE A 27 6.61 -2.99 4.31
CA PHE A 27 6.33 -2.83 2.89
C PHE A 27 7.55 -2.24 2.19
N THR A 28 8.05 -2.93 1.17
CA THR A 28 9.15 -2.46 0.33
C THR A 28 8.62 -2.12 -1.05
N TYR A 29 8.79 -0.88 -1.49
CA TYR A 29 8.38 -0.47 -2.83
C TYR A 29 9.20 -1.19 -3.90
N LYS A 30 8.53 -1.81 -4.88
CA LYS A 30 9.17 -2.58 -5.94
C LYS A 30 9.19 -1.83 -7.27
N GLU A 31 7.99 -1.52 -7.77
CA GLU A 31 7.82 -0.86 -9.07
C GLU A 31 6.44 -0.22 -9.21
N LYS A 32 6.25 0.52 -10.31
CA LYS A 32 4.99 1.12 -10.73
C LYS A 32 4.69 0.74 -12.18
N LYS A 33 3.44 0.37 -12.45
CA LYS A 33 2.89 0.16 -13.80
C LYS A 33 1.61 0.95 -13.97
N GLY A 34 1.70 2.10 -14.63
CA GLY A 34 0.57 3.02 -14.78
C GLY A 34 0.11 3.56 -13.43
N ILE A 35 -1.10 3.20 -13.00
CA ILE A 35 -1.65 3.59 -11.69
C ILE A 35 -1.41 2.55 -10.58
N ALA A 36 -0.89 1.37 -10.94
CA ALA A 36 -0.59 0.30 -10.00
C ALA A 36 0.80 0.48 -9.40
N LEU A 37 0.88 0.36 -8.08
CA LEU A 37 2.09 0.37 -7.28
C LEU A 37 2.25 -1.01 -6.63
N TYR A 38 3.42 -1.60 -6.76
CA TYR A 38 3.70 -2.93 -6.22
C TYR A 38 4.62 -2.85 -5.01
N PHE A 39 4.24 -3.56 -3.95
CA PHE A 39 5.01 -3.63 -2.72
C PHE A 39 5.29 -5.09 -2.35
N GLU A 40 6.54 -5.38 -2.02
CA GLU A 40 6.93 -6.60 -1.34
C GLU A 40 6.60 -6.50 0.15
N THR A 41 6.29 -7.64 0.76
CA THR A 41 5.90 -7.77 2.17
C THR A 41 6.73 -8.88 2.81
N ASN A 42 6.99 -8.77 4.11
CA ASN A 42 7.65 -9.82 4.89
C ASN A 42 6.69 -10.90 5.44
N THR A 43 5.41 -10.87 5.02
CA THR A 43 4.39 -11.85 5.39
C THR A 43 3.84 -12.55 4.14
N ASP A 44 3.44 -13.82 4.31
CA ASP A 44 2.74 -14.61 3.31
C ASP A 44 1.22 -14.36 3.31
N ASP A 45 0.68 -13.78 4.38
CA ASP A 45 -0.73 -13.36 4.44
C ASP A 45 -0.93 -12.04 3.70
N LEU A 46 -1.00 -12.14 2.37
CA LEU A 46 -1.15 -11.00 1.48
C LEU A 46 -2.52 -10.32 1.60
N GLU A 47 -3.55 -11.05 2.04
CA GLU A 47 -4.88 -10.49 2.29
C GLU A 47 -4.84 -9.55 3.48
N GLU A 48 -4.18 -9.96 4.57
CA GLU A 48 -4.00 -9.10 5.73
C GLU A 48 -3.07 -7.93 5.44
N ALA A 49 -1.97 -8.16 4.72
CA ALA A 49 -1.07 -7.08 4.31
C ALA A 49 -1.78 -6.01 3.47
N ALA A 50 -2.64 -6.41 2.53
CA ALA A 50 -3.44 -5.49 1.73
C ALA A 50 -4.46 -4.71 2.58
N LYS A 51 -5.09 -5.34 3.57
CA LYS A 51 -6.01 -4.65 4.52
C LYS A 51 -5.27 -3.63 5.38
N ILE A 52 -4.09 -3.97 5.89
CA ILE A 52 -3.27 -3.07 6.70
C ILE A 52 -2.84 -1.86 5.87
N ALA A 53 -2.30 -2.07 4.66
CA ALA A 53 -1.93 -0.98 3.77
C ALA A 53 -3.13 -0.06 3.47
N LYS A 54 -4.31 -0.66 3.20
CA LYS A 54 -5.55 0.10 2.97
C LYS A 54 -5.95 0.93 4.18
N LYS A 55 -5.85 0.36 5.39
CA LYS A 55 -6.20 1.03 6.64
C LYS A 55 -5.24 2.19 6.93
N ALA A 56 -3.94 1.98 6.72
CA ALA A 56 -2.92 3.01 6.86
C ALA A 56 -3.21 4.20 5.92
N ILE A 57 -3.39 3.93 4.62
CA ILE A 57 -3.70 4.99 3.63
C ILE A 57 -4.99 5.73 4.02
N LYS A 58 -6.06 5.04 4.40
CA LYS A 58 -7.31 5.70 4.82
C LYS A 58 -7.20 6.49 6.12
N GLY A 59 -6.22 6.16 6.97
CA GLY A 59 -5.96 6.87 8.23
C GLY A 59 -5.33 8.25 8.01
N GLU A 60 -4.70 8.46 6.86
CA GLU A 60 -4.10 9.75 6.52
C GLU A 60 -5.15 10.79 6.10
N PRO A 61 -4.95 12.09 6.44
CA PRO A 61 -5.88 13.15 6.06
C PRO A 61 -6.15 13.20 4.56
N TRP A 62 -5.13 12.95 3.73
CA TRP A 62 -5.23 12.94 2.28
C TRP A 62 -5.82 11.64 1.73
N GLY A 63 -5.68 10.51 2.43
CA GLY A 63 -6.05 9.19 1.92
C GLY A 63 -7.50 8.80 2.22
N SER A 64 -8.14 9.44 3.19
CA SER A 64 -9.57 9.26 3.50
C SER A 64 -10.50 9.54 2.30
N ILE A 65 -10.11 10.47 1.42
CA ILE A 65 -10.87 10.90 0.23
C ILE A 65 -10.40 10.25 -1.08
N LEU A 66 -9.36 9.41 -1.03
CA LEU A 66 -8.82 8.81 -2.24
C LEU A 66 -9.70 7.68 -2.77
N TYR A 67 -9.89 7.68 -4.08
CA TYR A 67 -10.32 6.49 -4.79
C TYR A 67 -9.10 5.62 -5.12
N PHE A 68 -8.91 4.55 -4.36
CA PHE A 68 -7.83 3.59 -4.56
C PHE A 68 -8.27 2.16 -4.21
N ARG A 69 -7.50 1.20 -4.71
CA ARG A 69 -7.65 -0.23 -4.39
C ARG A 69 -6.35 -0.75 -3.77
N SER A 70 -6.49 -1.66 -2.81
CA SER A 70 -5.39 -2.44 -2.22
C SER A 70 -5.80 -3.90 -2.25
N VAL A 71 -5.01 -4.76 -2.88
CA VAL A 71 -5.29 -6.21 -3.02
C VAL A 71 -4.02 -7.05 -3.04
N PRO A 72 -4.11 -8.35 -2.72
CA PRO A 72 -3.06 -9.32 -3.00
C PRO A 72 -2.69 -9.31 -4.50
N HIS A 73 -1.41 -9.48 -4.77
CA HIS A 73 -0.88 -9.70 -6.11
C HIS A 73 -0.20 -11.07 -6.15
N HIS A 74 -0.78 -11.96 -6.97
CA HIS A 74 -0.34 -13.33 -7.24
C HIS A 74 0.57 -13.39 -8.46
#